data_AF-A0A957R8F9-F1
#
_entry.id   AF-A0A957R8F9-F1
#
_cell.length_a   1.000
_cell.length_b   1.000
_cell.length_c   1.000
_cell.angle_alpha   90.00
_cell.angle_beta   90.00
_cell.angle_gamma   90.00
#
_symmetry.space_group_name_H-M   'P 1'
#
loop_
_entity.id
_entity.type
_entity.pdbx_description
1 polymer ?
#
loop_
_entity_poly.entity_id
_entity_poly.type
_entity_poly.pdbx_seq_one_letter_code
_entity_poly.pdbx_strand_id
1 'polypeptide(L)'
;MNNLTIRPFTSADQTAVFELVNAGLGQRFEKPDPSFNPDLFDIYASYIAQGDWFVVVDSPQGIIGCGALIHENGRSDIARIVRVSVRADQQGQGLGRLISQYLINLAQEQQFQQILVETNSDWYDALHLYQSCGFVEYDRTTSEAFGFTEVHLVLDLTKDTIRRKSNMPTNNLHFKESVLQSPIYRAGDSARLVFEKYGIEQAAKLSSNENPLPTSPAVVEAIHTAAAHLNRYPAINDEDFYTDLAAYIGRDTTAAQFVTGNGGCDVLFMIANAFLTAADEAIICPPTFPVYEWSVRRIGATLVEAPLNEGDYT
;
A
#
# COMPACT_ATOMS: atom_id res chain seq x y z
N MET A 1 -8.52 -13.96 -0.85
CA MET A 1 -8.52 -13.31 -2.18
C MET A 1 -8.41 -14.37 -3.28
N ASN A 2 -9.19 -15.45 -3.22
CA ASN A 2 -9.06 -16.55 -4.18
C ASN A 2 -10.16 -16.43 -5.24
N ASN A 3 -9.74 -16.37 -6.52
CA ASN A 3 -10.51 -16.21 -7.77
C ASN A 3 -10.93 -14.79 -8.17
N LEU A 4 -9.99 -13.86 -8.29
CA LEU A 4 -10.17 -12.65 -9.10
C LEU A 4 -9.31 -12.74 -10.35
N THR A 5 -9.87 -12.43 -11.52
CA THR A 5 -9.12 -12.45 -12.79
C THR A 5 -9.36 -11.15 -13.54
N ILE A 6 -8.29 -10.47 -13.95
CA ILE A 6 -8.40 -9.39 -14.94
C ILE A 6 -8.31 -10.03 -16.33
N ARG A 7 -9.32 -9.78 -17.16
CA ARG A 7 -9.40 -10.31 -18.52
C ARG A 7 -9.95 -9.29 -19.50
N PRO A 8 -9.72 -9.47 -20.82
CA PRO A 8 -10.39 -8.66 -21.83
C PRO A 8 -11.92 -8.73 -21.71
N PHE A 9 -12.56 -7.62 -22.04
CA PHE A 9 -14.01 -7.52 -22.18
C PHE A 9 -14.53 -8.43 -23.30
N THR A 10 -15.73 -8.97 -23.08
CA THR A 10 -16.52 -9.68 -24.08
C THR A 10 -17.91 -9.07 -24.17
N SER A 11 -18.64 -9.28 -25.27
CA SER A 11 -20.01 -8.75 -25.42
C SER A 11 -20.97 -9.23 -24.33
N ALA A 12 -20.67 -10.33 -23.63
CA ALA A 12 -21.45 -10.80 -22.48
C ALA A 12 -21.32 -9.89 -21.25
N ASP A 13 -20.26 -9.09 -21.16
CA ASP A 13 -20.00 -8.19 -20.03
C ASP A 13 -20.68 -6.81 -20.19
N GLN A 14 -21.23 -6.52 -21.38
CA GLN A 14 -21.77 -5.20 -21.78
C GLN A 14 -22.72 -4.59 -20.73
N THR A 15 -23.74 -5.35 -20.34
CA THR A 15 -24.73 -4.89 -19.35
C THR A 15 -24.10 -4.65 -17.98
N ALA A 16 -23.27 -5.58 -17.51
CA ALA A 16 -22.65 -5.50 -16.19
C ALA A 16 -21.69 -4.31 -16.07
N VAL A 17 -20.90 -4.04 -17.12
CA VAL A 17 -19.99 -2.89 -17.16
C VAL A 17 -20.77 -1.57 -17.24
N PHE A 18 -21.81 -1.51 -18.08
CA PHE A 18 -22.67 -0.32 -18.17
C PHE A 18 -23.28 0.04 -16.81
N GLU A 19 -23.81 -0.94 -16.09
CA GLU A 19 -24.36 -0.75 -14.74
C GLU A 19 -23.28 -0.35 -13.73
N LEU A 20 -22.12 -1.00 -13.76
CA LEU A 20 -21.00 -0.72 -12.87
C LEU A 20 -20.52 0.74 -12.98
N VAL A 21 -20.27 1.20 -14.20
CA VAL A 21 -19.74 2.55 -14.44
C VAL A 21 -20.79 3.60 -14.10
N ASN A 22 -22.05 3.40 -14.50
CA ASN A 22 -23.14 4.34 -14.18
C ASN A 22 -23.46 4.40 -12.69
N ALA A 23 -23.36 3.27 -11.96
CA ALA A 23 -23.51 3.26 -10.50
C ALA A 23 -22.41 4.09 -9.83
N GLY A 24 -21.16 3.99 -10.30
CA GLY A 24 -20.05 4.81 -9.82
C GLY A 24 -20.24 6.31 -10.10
N LEU A 25 -20.76 6.66 -11.27
CA LEU A 25 -21.11 8.04 -11.63
C LEU A 25 -22.30 8.56 -10.79
N GLY A 26 -23.32 7.72 -10.53
CA GLY A 26 -24.51 8.09 -9.78
C GLY A 26 -24.30 8.32 -8.28
N GLN A 27 -23.23 7.76 -7.72
CA GLN A 27 -22.79 8.10 -6.35
C GLN A 27 -22.16 9.49 -6.25
N ARG A 28 -21.69 10.04 -7.37
CA ARG A 28 -20.92 11.29 -7.42
C ARG A 28 -21.70 12.45 -8.03
N PHE A 29 -22.68 12.17 -8.87
CA PHE A 29 -23.59 13.14 -9.47
C PHE A 29 -25.03 12.79 -9.11
N GLU A 30 -25.83 13.76 -8.64
CA GLU A 30 -27.23 13.50 -8.21
C GLU A 30 -28.09 12.88 -9.32
N LYS A 31 -27.76 13.13 -10.60
CA LYS A 31 -28.33 12.48 -11.79
C LYS A 31 -27.30 12.45 -12.95
N PRO A 32 -26.49 11.40 -13.10
CA PRO A 32 -25.63 11.27 -14.27
C PRO A 32 -26.53 11.06 -15.49
N ASP A 33 -26.44 11.95 -16.47
CA ASP A 33 -27.08 11.76 -17.77
C ASP A 33 -26.21 10.79 -18.60
N PRO A 34 -26.70 9.57 -18.92
CA PRO A 34 -25.92 8.58 -19.66
C PRO A 34 -25.48 9.05 -21.04
N SER A 35 -26.13 10.08 -21.61
CA SER A 35 -25.74 10.65 -22.91
C SER A 35 -24.35 11.30 -22.92
N PHE A 36 -23.81 11.67 -21.74
CA PHE A 36 -22.43 12.14 -21.61
C PHE A 36 -21.38 11.02 -21.68
N ASN A 37 -21.79 9.75 -21.66
CA ASN A 37 -20.89 8.59 -21.77
C ASN A 37 -21.36 7.66 -22.89
N PRO A 38 -21.41 8.14 -24.15
CA PRO A 38 -21.97 7.39 -25.27
C PRO A 38 -21.17 6.12 -25.58
N ASP A 39 -19.89 6.11 -25.20
CA ASP A 39 -18.97 4.98 -25.31
C ASP A 39 -19.42 3.74 -24.52
N LEU A 40 -20.24 3.92 -23.48
CA LEU A 40 -20.70 2.81 -22.66
C LEU A 40 -21.87 2.05 -23.29
N PHE A 41 -22.60 2.63 -24.26
CA PHE A 41 -23.72 1.93 -24.90
C PHE A 41 -23.28 0.77 -25.80
N ASP A 42 -22.08 0.86 -26.37
CA ASP A 42 -21.46 -0.19 -27.18
C ASP A 42 -19.94 -0.19 -26.98
N ILE A 43 -19.49 -0.86 -25.92
CA ILE A 43 -18.08 -0.90 -25.52
C ILE A 43 -17.24 -1.59 -26.60
N TYR A 44 -17.81 -2.60 -27.27
CA TYR A 44 -17.10 -3.27 -28.35
C TYR A 44 -16.83 -2.30 -29.51
N ALA A 45 -17.84 -1.58 -29.98
CA ALA A 45 -17.68 -0.63 -31.08
C ALA A 45 -16.83 0.59 -30.70
N SER A 46 -16.93 1.06 -29.45
CA SER A 46 -16.21 2.25 -28.99
C SER A 46 -14.74 2.00 -28.68
N TYR A 47 -14.37 0.79 -28.28
CA TYR A 47 -12.99 0.46 -27.89
C TYR A 47 -12.39 -0.64 -28.76
N ILE A 48 -12.95 -1.85 -28.70
CA ILE A 48 -12.32 -3.05 -29.26
C ILE A 48 -12.24 -2.98 -30.79
N ALA A 49 -13.31 -2.54 -31.45
CA ALA A 49 -13.36 -2.39 -32.90
C ALA A 49 -12.40 -1.31 -33.42
N GLN A 50 -11.97 -0.37 -32.57
CA GLN A 50 -11.00 0.68 -32.89
C GLN A 50 -9.55 0.23 -32.67
N GLY A 51 -9.34 -0.98 -32.14
CA GLY A 51 -8.02 -1.47 -31.76
C GLY A 51 -7.57 -1.04 -30.36
N ASP A 52 -8.49 -0.49 -29.54
CA ASP A 52 -8.25 -0.18 -28.15
C ASP A 52 -8.58 -1.36 -27.23
N TRP A 53 -8.20 -1.26 -25.96
CA TRP A 53 -8.37 -2.32 -24.97
C TRP A 53 -9.38 -1.93 -23.90
N PHE A 54 -10.29 -2.85 -23.60
CA PHE A 54 -11.18 -2.77 -22.45
C PHE A 54 -11.05 -4.04 -21.64
N VAL A 55 -10.87 -3.90 -20.32
CA VAL A 55 -10.68 -5.03 -19.40
C VAL A 55 -11.68 -4.98 -18.26
N VAL A 56 -11.98 -6.16 -17.74
CA VAL A 56 -12.90 -6.34 -16.61
C VAL A 56 -12.22 -7.16 -15.52
N VAL A 57 -12.60 -6.90 -14.27
CA VAL A 57 -12.25 -7.71 -13.11
C VAL A 57 -13.39 -8.70 -12.87
N ASP A 58 -13.14 -9.95 -13.24
CA ASP A 58 -14.08 -11.05 -13.10
C ASP A 58 -13.95 -11.72 -11.72
N SER A 59 -15.08 -12.09 -11.15
CA SER A 59 -15.19 -12.70 -9.83
C SER A 59 -16.39 -13.66 -9.78
N PRO A 60 -16.46 -14.57 -8.79
CA PRO A 60 -17.65 -15.39 -8.56
C PRO A 60 -18.94 -14.59 -8.33
N GLN A 61 -18.85 -13.29 -8.02
CA GLN A 61 -19.97 -12.38 -7.79
C GLN A 61 -20.27 -11.50 -9.02
N GLY A 62 -19.72 -11.86 -10.20
CA GLY A 62 -19.82 -11.09 -11.43
C GLY A 62 -18.70 -10.06 -11.59
N ILE A 63 -18.90 -9.10 -12.49
CA ILE A 63 -17.93 -8.05 -12.79
C ILE A 63 -17.88 -7.04 -11.64
N ILE A 64 -16.70 -6.87 -11.06
CA ILE A 64 -16.48 -5.99 -9.89
C ILE A 64 -15.60 -4.78 -10.18
N GLY A 65 -15.06 -4.69 -11.40
CA GLY A 65 -14.22 -3.57 -11.81
C GLY A 65 -14.00 -3.57 -13.32
N CYS A 66 -13.59 -2.44 -13.86
CA CYS A 66 -13.22 -2.29 -15.25
C CYS A 66 -12.21 -1.16 -15.46
N GLY A 67 -11.60 -1.14 -16.64
CA GLY A 67 -10.77 -0.05 -17.12
C GLY A 67 -10.48 -0.21 -18.61
N ALA A 68 -10.08 0.87 -19.28
CA ALA A 68 -9.73 0.86 -20.69
C ALA A 68 -8.39 1.57 -20.93
N LEU A 69 -7.68 1.10 -21.95
CA LEU A 69 -6.49 1.73 -22.51
C LEU A 69 -6.81 2.08 -23.97
N ILE A 70 -6.72 3.37 -24.31
CA ILE A 70 -7.01 3.86 -25.65
C ILE A 70 -5.81 4.55 -26.27
N HIS A 71 -5.75 4.57 -27.60
CA HIS A 71 -4.79 5.40 -28.32
C HIS A 71 -5.12 6.89 -28.10
N GLU A 72 -4.11 7.68 -27.75
CA GLU A 72 -4.31 9.10 -27.53
C GLU A 72 -4.35 9.85 -28.87
N ASN A 73 -5.54 10.28 -29.30
CA ASN A 73 -5.73 11.09 -30.50
C ASN A 73 -5.04 10.53 -31.76
N GLY A 74 -5.03 9.20 -31.92
CA GLY A 74 -4.39 8.51 -33.05
C GLY A 74 -2.85 8.51 -33.01
N ARG A 75 -2.23 8.93 -31.91
CA ARG A 75 -0.79 8.79 -31.68
C ARG A 75 -0.46 7.35 -31.32
N SER A 76 0.53 6.78 -32.00
CA SER A 76 0.97 5.40 -31.77
C SER A 76 1.92 5.26 -30.58
N ASP A 77 2.49 6.37 -30.10
CA ASP A 77 3.45 6.41 -29.00
C ASP A 77 2.81 6.79 -27.65
N ILE A 78 1.55 7.23 -27.63
CA ILE A 78 0.89 7.69 -26.41
C ILE A 78 -0.46 7.00 -26.25
N ALA A 79 -0.68 6.43 -25.07
CA ALA A 79 -1.96 5.86 -24.67
C ALA A 79 -2.63 6.70 -23.58
N ARG A 80 -3.92 6.47 -23.36
CA ARG A 80 -4.68 7.05 -22.26
C ARG A 80 -5.43 5.98 -21.49
N ILE A 81 -5.38 6.03 -20.17
CA ILE A 81 -6.23 5.22 -19.30
C ILE A 81 -7.55 5.94 -19.09
N VAL A 82 -8.65 5.25 -19.35
CA VAL A 82 -10.02 5.74 -19.14
C VAL A 82 -10.88 4.69 -18.45
N ARG A 83 -12.05 5.11 -17.94
CA ARG A 83 -13.09 4.22 -17.42
C ARG A 83 -12.65 3.26 -16.30
N VAL A 84 -11.65 3.65 -15.51
CA VAL A 84 -11.28 2.89 -14.30
C VAL A 84 -12.40 3.02 -13.27
N SER A 85 -13.10 1.92 -12.99
CA SER A 85 -14.20 1.87 -12.03
C SER A 85 -14.14 0.58 -11.21
N VAL A 86 -14.54 0.66 -9.94
CA VAL A 86 -14.61 -0.48 -9.01
C VAL A 86 -15.95 -0.43 -8.29
N ARG A 87 -16.60 -1.59 -8.15
CA ARG A 87 -17.89 -1.73 -7.49
C ARG A 87 -17.80 -1.24 -6.05
N ALA A 88 -18.78 -0.47 -5.58
CA ALA A 88 -18.69 0.28 -4.32
C ALA A 88 -18.43 -0.59 -3.09
N ASP A 89 -19.04 -1.78 -3.02
CA ASP A 89 -18.82 -2.78 -1.97
C ASP A 89 -17.44 -3.46 -2.03
N GLN A 90 -16.68 -3.25 -3.11
CA GLN A 90 -15.34 -3.80 -3.34
C GLN A 90 -14.23 -2.73 -3.35
N GLN A 91 -14.58 -1.46 -3.10
CA GLN A 91 -13.61 -0.37 -2.99
C GLN A 91 -12.75 -0.47 -1.72
N GLY A 92 -11.63 0.25 -1.69
CA GLY A 92 -10.68 0.22 -0.57
C GLY A 92 -9.81 -1.06 -0.48
N GLN A 93 -10.00 -2.03 -1.37
CA GLN A 93 -9.28 -3.31 -1.38
C GLN A 93 -8.10 -3.37 -2.37
N GLY A 94 -7.73 -2.23 -2.98
CA GLY A 94 -6.62 -2.15 -3.93
C GLY A 94 -6.95 -2.55 -5.38
N LEU A 95 -8.22 -2.86 -5.71
CA LEU A 95 -8.62 -3.23 -7.07
C LEU A 95 -8.37 -2.14 -8.11
N GLY A 96 -8.58 -0.87 -7.77
CA GLY A 96 -8.26 0.25 -8.68
C GLY A 96 -6.79 0.27 -9.05
N ARG A 97 -5.89 0.02 -8.08
CA ARG A 97 -4.45 -0.09 -8.33
C ARG A 97 -4.11 -1.30 -9.19
N LEU A 98 -4.78 -2.42 -8.95
CA LEU A 98 -4.61 -3.64 -9.75
C LEU A 98 -5.00 -3.41 -11.22
N ILE A 99 -6.14 -2.77 -11.48
CA ILE A 99 -6.60 -2.41 -12.82
C ILE A 99 -5.61 -1.44 -13.49
N SER A 100 -5.23 -0.35 -12.82
CA SER A 100 -4.29 0.62 -13.38
C SER A 100 -2.94 -0.02 -13.69
N GLN A 101 -2.42 -0.89 -12.82
CA GLN A 101 -1.15 -1.58 -13.08
C GLN A 101 -1.25 -2.56 -14.26
N TYR A 102 -2.37 -3.25 -14.41
CA TYR A 102 -2.62 -4.10 -15.57
C TYR A 102 -2.59 -3.28 -16.87
N LEU A 103 -3.27 -2.13 -16.90
CA LEU A 103 -3.31 -1.25 -18.08
C LEU A 103 -1.93 -0.64 -18.39
N ILE A 104 -1.13 -0.30 -17.36
CA ILE A 104 0.25 0.16 -17.54
C ILE A 104 1.11 -0.93 -18.20
N ASN A 105 1.00 -2.18 -17.72
CA ASN A 105 1.75 -3.29 -18.29
C ASN A 105 1.33 -3.56 -19.74
N LEU A 106 0.02 -3.55 -20.00
CA LEU A 106 -0.52 -3.66 -21.35
C LEU A 106 0.05 -2.56 -22.26
N ALA A 107 0.10 -1.31 -21.80
CA ALA A 107 0.66 -0.22 -22.59
C ALA A 107 2.17 -0.43 -22.89
N GLN A 108 2.92 -0.99 -21.95
CA GLN A 108 4.33 -1.34 -22.16
C GLN A 108 4.50 -2.46 -23.19
N GLU A 109 3.66 -3.50 -23.13
CA GLU A 109 3.65 -4.60 -24.11
C GLU A 109 3.33 -4.10 -25.52
N GLN A 110 2.45 -3.11 -25.63
CA GLN A 110 2.12 -2.42 -26.89
C GLN A 110 3.15 -1.34 -27.28
N GLN A 111 4.25 -1.22 -26.53
CA GLN A 111 5.38 -0.31 -26.81
C GLN A 111 5.03 1.18 -26.81
N PHE A 112 3.98 1.58 -26.09
CA PHE A 112 3.73 3.00 -25.85
C PHE A 112 4.89 3.63 -25.06
N GLN A 113 5.13 4.91 -25.30
CA GLN A 113 6.15 5.71 -24.63
C GLN A 113 5.59 6.49 -23.45
N GLN A 114 4.31 6.87 -23.50
CA GLN A 114 3.65 7.59 -22.41
C GLN A 114 2.21 7.11 -22.21
N ILE A 115 1.74 7.22 -20.97
CA ILE A 115 0.33 7.02 -20.62
C ILE A 115 -0.20 8.30 -19.99
N LEU A 116 -1.32 8.78 -20.50
CA LEU A 116 -2.07 9.91 -19.94
C LEU A 116 -3.23 9.42 -19.10
N VAL A 117 -3.59 10.21 -18.09
CA VAL A 117 -4.84 10.05 -17.37
C VAL A 117 -5.36 11.39 -16.91
N GLU A 118 -6.67 11.54 -16.96
CA GLU A 118 -7.40 12.72 -16.49
C GLU A 118 -8.28 12.34 -15.32
N THR A 119 -8.31 13.22 -14.33
CA THR A 119 -9.20 13.11 -13.16
C THR A 119 -9.60 14.51 -12.72
N ASN A 120 -10.60 14.61 -11.87
CA ASN A 120 -11.00 15.86 -11.24
C ASN A 120 -10.18 16.10 -9.95
N SER A 121 -9.89 17.37 -9.61
CA SER A 121 -9.21 17.78 -8.37
C SER A 121 -9.96 17.37 -7.12
N ASP A 122 -11.28 17.30 -7.19
CA ASP A 122 -12.14 16.90 -6.07
C ASP A 122 -12.20 15.37 -5.92
N TRP A 123 -11.57 14.62 -6.83
CA TRP A 123 -11.49 13.16 -6.81
C TRP A 123 -10.18 12.70 -6.18
N TYR A 124 -9.99 13.04 -4.90
CA TYR A 124 -8.79 12.73 -4.14
C TYR A 124 -8.37 11.26 -4.21
N ASP A 125 -9.33 10.32 -4.17
CA ASP A 125 -9.03 8.88 -4.28
C ASP A 125 -8.39 8.51 -5.62
N ALA A 126 -8.91 9.06 -6.72
CA ALA A 126 -8.39 8.80 -8.07
C ALA A 126 -7.01 9.46 -8.24
N LEU A 127 -6.83 10.69 -7.73
CA LEU A 127 -5.54 11.36 -7.75
C LEU A 127 -4.47 10.57 -7.00
N HIS A 128 -4.76 10.13 -5.77
CA HIS A 128 -3.86 9.30 -4.97
C HIS A 128 -3.61 7.93 -5.61
N LEU A 129 -4.63 7.33 -6.23
CA LEU A 129 -4.49 6.09 -6.99
C LEU A 129 -3.43 6.23 -8.08
N TYR A 130 -3.57 7.23 -8.97
CA TYR A 130 -2.65 7.41 -10.10
C TYR A 130 -1.26 7.81 -9.64
N GLN A 131 -1.13 8.71 -8.67
CA GLN A 131 0.17 9.06 -8.07
C GLN A 131 0.86 7.83 -7.48
N SER A 132 0.13 6.93 -6.81
CA SER A 132 0.69 5.69 -6.28
C SER A 132 1.16 4.71 -7.36
N CYS A 133 0.63 4.84 -8.59
CA CYS A 133 1.08 4.09 -9.76
C CYS A 133 2.26 4.77 -10.48
N GLY A 134 2.72 5.93 -10.00
CA GLY A 134 3.88 6.66 -10.53
C GLY A 134 3.53 7.77 -11.52
N PHE A 135 2.24 8.05 -11.75
CA PHE A 135 1.83 9.19 -12.58
C PHE A 135 2.20 10.50 -11.89
N VAL A 136 2.65 11.45 -12.69
CA VAL A 136 3.00 12.80 -12.23
C VAL A 136 2.08 13.80 -12.91
N GLU A 137 1.57 14.74 -12.13
CA GLU A 137 0.77 15.85 -12.64
C GLU A 137 1.62 16.75 -13.54
N TYR A 138 1.10 17.12 -14.71
CA TYR A 138 1.76 18.05 -15.62
C TYR A 138 0.91 19.26 -16.00
N ASP A 139 -0.41 19.21 -15.78
CA ASP A 139 -1.31 20.32 -16.08
C ASP A 139 -2.60 20.29 -15.22
N ARG A 140 -3.27 21.44 -15.13
CA ARG A 140 -4.60 21.61 -14.54
C ARG A 140 -5.45 22.57 -15.36
N THR A 141 -6.66 22.14 -15.70
CA THR A 141 -7.64 22.95 -16.43
C THR A 141 -8.90 23.16 -15.60
N THR A 142 -9.23 24.40 -15.24
CA THR A 142 -10.49 24.70 -14.55
C THR A 142 -11.59 25.00 -15.55
N SER A 143 -12.69 24.24 -15.47
CA SER A 143 -13.89 24.52 -16.26
C SER A 143 -14.83 25.43 -15.48
N GLU A 144 -14.96 26.69 -15.91
CA GLU A 144 -15.95 27.62 -15.35
C GLU A 144 -17.39 27.14 -15.56
N ALA A 145 -17.64 26.39 -16.65
CA ALA A 145 -18.97 25.89 -17.00
C ALA A 145 -19.45 24.73 -16.11
N PHE A 146 -18.53 23.90 -15.63
CA PHE A 146 -18.85 22.72 -14.83
C PHE A 146 -18.40 22.80 -13.36
N GLY A 147 -17.70 23.89 -12.98
CA GLY A 147 -17.34 24.18 -11.60
C GLY A 147 -16.30 23.23 -11.00
N PHE A 148 -15.49 22.57 -11.84
CA PHE A 148 -14.43 21.67 -11.38
C PHE A 148 -13.10 21.91 -12.09
N THR A 149 -12.01 21.49 -11.44
CA THR A 149 -10.66 21.50 -12.03
C THR A 149 -10.29 20.10 -12.48
N GLU A 150 -10.03 19.94 -13.77
CA GLU A 150 -9.43 18.75 -14.35
C GLU A 150 -7.92 18.76 -14.08
N VAL A 151 -7.39 17.62 -13.67
CA VAL A 151 -5.98 17.37 -13.37
C VAL A 151 -5.48 16.36 -14.39
N HIS A 152 -4.46 16.75 -15.15
CA HIS A 152 -3.87 15.92 -16.18
C HIS A 152 -2.56 15.33 -15.66
N LEU A 153 -2.45 14.01 -15.68
CA LEU A 153 -1.27 13.28 -15.23
C LEU A 153 -0.66 12.44 -16.35
N VAL A 154 0.66 12.28 -16.28
CA VAL A 154 1.45 11.51 -17.25
C VAL A 154 2.33 10.48 -16.54
N LEU A 155 2.44 9.31 -17.14
CA LEU A 155 3.43 8.30 -16.83
C LEU A 155 4.35 8.11 -18.04
N ASP A 156 5.63 8.41 -17.87
CA ASP A 156 6.65 8.31 -18.92
C ASP A 156 7.32 6.93 -18.88
N LEU A 157 6.94 6.06 -19.82
CA LEU A 157 7.43 4.68 -19.95
C LEU A 157 8.85 4.60 -20.51
N THR A 158 9.41 5.70 -21.04
CA THR A 158 10.77 5.74 -21.59
C THR A 158 11.84 5.95 -20.52
N LYS A 159 11.48 6.55 -19.38
CA LYS A 159 12.39 6.75 -18.26
C LYS A 159 12.72 5.41 -17.58
N ASP A 160 14.00 5.19 -17.29
CA ASP A 160 14.52 3.98 -16.63
C ASP A 160 13.89 3.68 -15.27
N THR A 161 13.24 4.67 -14.65
CA THR A 161 12.41 4.51 -13.45
C THR A 161 11.25 3.53 -13.65
N ILE A 162 10.76 3.32 -14.88
CA ILE A 162 9.70 2.36 -15.18
C ILE A 162 10.26 1.06 -15.78
N ARG A 163 11.38 1.08 -16.50
CA ARG A 163 12.06 -0.15 -16.94
C ARG A 163 12.52 -1.04 -15.79
N ARG A 164 12.71 -0.47 -14.59
CA ARG A 164 12.90 -1.26 -13.35
C ARG A 164 11.63 -1.92 -12.81
N LYS A 165 10.44 -1.56 -13.29
CA LYS A 165 9.14 -2.18 -12.95
C LYS A 165 8.51 -3.01 -14.09
N SER A 166 8.93 -2.81 -15.35
CA SER A 166 8.42 -3.55 -16.53
C SER A 166 9.10 -4.89 -16.77
N ASN A 167 10.23 -5.18 -16.10
CA ASN A 167 10.51 -6.56 -15.74
C ASN A 167 9.58 -6.88 -14.57
N MET A 168 8.40 -7.45 -14.84
CA MET A 168 8.04 -8.59 -14.03
C MET A 168 9.18 -9.57 -14.28
N PRO A 169 10.12 -9.81 -13.34
CA PRO A 169 10.84 -11.05 -13.44
C PRO A 169 9.75 -12.10 -13.62
N THR A 170 9.86 -12.99 -14.62
CA THR A 170 9.35 -14.35 -14.41
C THR A 170 9.82 -14.69 -13.01
N ASN A 171 8.90 -14.73 -12.04
CA ASN A 171 9.15 -14.35 -10.65
C ASN A 171 10.21 -15.26 -10.00
N ASN A 172 11.47 -15.05 -10.35
CA ASN A 172 12.67 -15.67 -9.82
C ASN A 172 13.22 -14.76 -8.72
N LEU A 173 12.35 -13.95 -8.12
CA LEU A 173 12.59 -13.46 -6.78
C LEU A 173 12.48 -14.67 -5.86
N HIS A 174 13.63 -15.31 -5.64
CA HIS A 174 13.78 -16.35 -4.65
C HIS A 174 13.79 -15.70 -3.27
N PHE A 175 12.60 -15.47 -2.72
CA PHE A 175 12.45 -15.17 -1.31
C PHE A 175 12.82 -16.42 -0.50
N LYS A 176 13.37 -16.22 0.70
CA LYS A 176 13.52 -17.32 1.64
C LYS A 176 12.14 -17.94 1.87
N GLU A 177 12.08 -19.27 1.93
CA GLU A 177 10.84 -20.00 2.20
C GLU A 177 10.16 -19.51 3.49
N SER A 178 10.96 -19.21 4.51
CA SER A 178 10.49 -18.63 5.78
C SER A 178 9.75 -17.30 5.62
N VAL A 179 10.12 -16.48 4.63
CA VAL A 179 9.46 -15.19 4.34
C VAL A 179 8.13 -15.41 3.63
N LEU A 180 8.06 -16.39 2.72
CA LEU A 180 6.82 -16.75 2.01
C LEU A 180 5.76 -17.33 2.95
N GLN A 181 6.20 -18.04 3.99
CA GLN A 181 5.32 -18.65 4.99
C GLN A 181 4.95 -17.69 6.14
N SER A 182 5.55 -16.49 6.19
CA SER A 182 5.26 -15.52 7.24
C SER A 182 3.85 -14.94 7.09
N PRO A 183 3.11 -14.72 8.18
CA PRO A 183 1.82 -14.05 8.11
C PRO A 183 1.95 -12.63 7.55
N ILE A 184 0.91 -12.17 6.86
CA ILE A 184 0.83 -10.80 6.34
C ILE A 184 0.77 -9.82 7.52
N TYR A 185 1.71 -8.88 7.56
CA TYR A 185 1.68 -7.81 8.56
C TYR A 185 0.44 -6.94 8.40
N ARG A 186 -0.35 -6.83 9.47
CA ARG A 186 -1.49 -5.92 9.57
C ARG A 186 -1.14 -4.79 10.50
N ALA A 187 -0.83 -3.62 9.93
CA ALA A 187 -0.68 -2.41 10.72
C ALA A 187 -2.02 -2.07 11.39
N GLY A 188 -1.97 -1.51 12.61
CA GLY A 188 -3.17 -0.97 13.24
C GLY A 188 -3.68 0.27 12.49
N ASP A 189 -4.99 0.50 12.57
CA ASP A 189 -5.61 1.69 11.98
C ASP A 189 -5.02 2.97 12.60
N SER A 190 -4.79 4.00 11.78
CA SER A 190 -4.40 5.31 12.27
C SER A 190 -5.56 5.99 13.01
N ALA A 191 -5.27 6.92 13.92
CA ALA A 191 -6.31 7.67 14.63
C ALA A 191 -7.31 8.31 13.67
N ARG A 192 -6.82 8.85 12.53
CA ARG A 192 -7.66 9.40 11.48
C ARG A 192 -8.64 8.37 10.89
N LEU A 193 -8.14 7.19 10.52
CA LEU A 193 -8.99 6.12 9.96
C LEU A 193 -10.04 5.65 10.97
N VAL A 194 -9.67 5.59 12.25
CA VAL A 194 -10.61 5.27 13.34
C VAL A 194 -11.69 6.35 13.44
N PHE A 195 -11.33 7.63 13.38
CA PHE A 195 -12.27 8.74 13.50
C PHE A 195 -13.27 8.77 12.34
N GLU A 196 -12.79 8.64 11.10
CA GLU A 196 -13.62 8.56 9.90
C GLU A 196 -14.56 7.34 9.95
N LYS A 197 -14.05 6.17 10.36
CA LYS A 197 -14.82 4.92 10.43
C LYS A 197 -15.98 4.97 11.43
N TYR A 198 -15.79 5.63 12.57
CA TYR A 198 -16.78 5.66 13.65
C TYR A 198 -17.53 6.98 13.78
N GLY A 199 -17.23 7.98 12.94
CA GLY A 199 -17.87 9.29 13.01
C GLY A 199 -17.61 10.03 14.32
N ILE A 200 -16.41 9.86 14.89
CA ILE A 200 -16.00 10.47 16.16
C ILE A 200 -14.90 11.50 15.92
N GLU A 201 -14.89 12.56 16.72
CA GLU A 201 -13.89 13.63 16.63
C GLU A 201 -12.69 13.41 17.57
N GLN A 202 -12.85 12.54 18.57
CA GLN A 202 -11.84 12.26 19.58
C GLN A 202 -11.95 10.83 20.09
N ALA A 203 -10.80 10.22 20.42
CA ALA A 203 -10.73 8.95 21.15
C ALA A 203 -9.56 8.96 22.14
N ALA A 204 -9.70 8.21 23.23
CA ALA A 204 -8.58 7.91 24.12
C ALA A 204 -7.72 6.79 23.52
N LYS A 205 -6.43 7.04 23.32
CA LYS A 205 -5.47 6.04 22.81
C LYS A 205 -4.97 5.17 23.97
N LEU A 206 -5.49 3.95 24.06
CA LEU A 206 -5.19 3.00 25.15
C LEU A 206 -4.74 1.61 24.65
N SER A 207 -4.30 1.51 23.40
CA SER A 207 -4.11 0.23 22.70
C SER A 207 -2.66 -0.12 22.31
N SER A 208 -1.68 0.67 22.76
CA SER A 208 -0.27 0.49 22.34
C SER A 208 0.74 0.57 23.49
N ASN A 209 0.28 0.47 24.74
CA ASN A 209 1.12 0.57 25.95
C ASN A 209 1.99 1.84 26.00
N GLU A 210 1.59 2.91 25.32
CA GLU A 210 2.24 4.21 25.36
C GLU A 210 2.09 4.83 26.75
N ASN A 211 3.07 5.63 27.17
CA ASN A 211 2.97 6.34 28.43
C ASN A 211 1.88 7.43 28.32
N PRO A 212 0.85 7.45 29.19
CA PRO A 212 -0.19 8.47 29.15
C PRO A 212 0.31 9.86 29.59
N LEU A 213 1.46 9.93 30.25
CA LEU A 213 2.07 11.19 30.66
C LEU A 213 2.85 11.82 29.49
N PRO A 214 2.87 13.16 29.41
CA PRO A 214 3.72 13.86 28.45
C PRO A 214 5.20 13.50 28.62
N THR A 215 5.96 13.64 27.52
CA THR A 215 7.42 13.52 27.53
C THR A 215 8.03 14.48 28.55
N SER A 216 9.05 14.01 29.28
CA SER A 216 9.79 14.82 30.26
C SER A 216 10.29 16.14 29.65
N PRO A 217 10.15 17.29 30.32
CA PRO A 217 10.65 18.57 29.83
C PRO A 217 12.15 18.56 29.49
N ALA A 218 12.96 17.82 30.26
CA ALA A 218 14.39 17.68 30.01
C ALA A 218 14.68 16.93 28.70
N VAL A 219 13.87 15.92 28.37
CA VAL A 219 13.98 15.18 27.10
C VAL A 219 13.55 16.07 25.93
N VAL A 220 12.49 16.87 26.10
CA VAL A 220 12.05 17.83 25.09
C VAL A 220 13.16 18.82 24.76
N GLU A 221 13.81 19.39 25.77
CA GLU A 221 14.94 20.31 25.58
C GLU A 221 16.14 19.65 24.89
N ALA A 222 16.47 18.41 25.28
CA ALA A 222 17.55 17.65 24.65
C ALA A 222 17.27 17.39 23.16
N ILE A 223 16.01 17.06 22.80
CA ILE A 223 15.59 16.88 21.40
C ILE A 223 15.71 18.20 20.64
N HIS A 224 15.25 19.33 21.20
CA HIS A 224 15.37 20.63 20.56
C HIS A 224 16.82 21.00 20.27
N THR A 225 17.71 20.75 21.23
CA THR A 225 19.15 20.97 21.06
C THR A 225 19.72 20.07 19.96
N ALA A 226 19.40 18.78 19.99
CA ALA A 226 19.90 17.80 19.00
C ALA A 226 19.38 18.07 17.57
N ALA A 227 18.19 18.67 17.43
CA ALA A 227 17.56 18.97 16.14
C ALA A 227 18.46 19.81 15.22
N ALA A 228 19.31 20.68 15.77
CA ALA A 228 20.26 21.51 15.02
C ALA A 228 21.36 20.72 14.29
N HIS A 229 21.53 19.43 14.60
CA HIS A 229 22.64 18.60 14.13
C HIS A 229 22.21 17.30 13.44
N LEU A 230 20.93 17.11 13.14
CA LEU A 230 20.37 15.87 12.55
C LEU A 230 20.94 15.53 11.16
N ASN A 231 21.66 16.45 10.52
CA ASN A 231 22.36 16.19 9.26
C ASN A 231 23.71 15.47 9.43
N ARG A 232 24.12 15.17 10.66
CA ARG A 232 25.36 14.45 10.98
C ARG A 232 25.03 13.05 11.45
N TYR A 233 25.89 12.09 11.08
CA TYR A 233 25.83 10.76 11.67
C TYR A 233 26.06 10.86 13.19
N PRO A 234 25.42 10.00 13.99
CA PRO A 234 25.72 9.88 15.41
C PRO A 234 27.15 9.34 15.61
N ALA A 235 27.58 9.25 16.87
CA ALA A 235 28.79 8.53 17.24
C ALA A 235 28.75 7.08 16.69
N ILE A 236 29.92 6.49 16.47
CA ILE A 236 30.05 5.12 15.92
C ILE A 236 29.40 4.09 16.85
N ASN A 237 29.37 4.38 18.15
CA ASN A 237 28.73 3.58 19.17
C ASN A 237 28.07 4.50 20.22
N ASP A 238 27.28 3.88 21.10
CA ASP A 238 26.54 4.54 22.17
C ASP A 238 27.26 4.43 23.53
N GLU A 239 28.60 4.52 23.55
CA GLU A 239 29.43 4.32 24.76
C GLU A 239 29.05 5.21 25.94
N ASP A 240 28.78 6.50 25.67
CA ASP A 240 28.35 7.44 26.70
C ASP A 240 27.03 6.98 27.34
N PHE A 241 26.07 6.56 26.50
CA PHE A 241 24.79 6.03 26.96
C PHE A 241 24.95 4.73 27.75
N TYR A 242 25.83 3.82 27.32
CA TYR A 242 26.13 2.59 28.05
C TYR A 242 26.75 2.86 29.43
N THR A 243 27.63 3.87 29.52
CA THR A 243 28.25 4.29 30.77
C THR A 243 27.20 4.85 31.73
N ASP A 244 26.33 5.73 31.24
CA ASP A 244 25.24 6.29 32.04
C ASP A 244 24.25 5.21 32.51
N LEU A 245 23.92 4.26 31.63
CA LEU A 245 23.01 3.17 31.94
C LEU A 245 23.59 2.20 32.99
N ALA A 246 24.88 1.90 32.91
CA ALA A 246 25.60 1.10 33.90
C ALA A 246 25.55 1.77 35.29
N ALA A 247 25.82 3.07 35.35
CA ALA A 247 25.77 3.86 36.58
C ALA A 247 24.34 3.93 37.16
N TYR A 248 23.33 4.08 36.29
CA TYR A 248 21.93 4.17 36.69
C TYR A 248 21.39 2.84 37.25
N ILE A 249 21.64 1.72 36.57
CA ILE A 249 21.17 0.39 37.01
C ILE A 249 21.94 -0.07 38.24
N GLY A 250 23.24 0.24 38.32
CA GLY A 250 24.13 -0.23 39.38
C GLY A 250 24.32 -1.76 39.33
N ARG A 251 24.45 -2.40 40.50
CA ARG A 251 24.60 -3.86 40.65
C ARG A 251 25.80 -4.46 39.92
N ASP A 252 26.94 -3.77 39.98
CA ASP A 252 28.18 -4.17 39.30
C ASP A 252 28.05 -4.35 37.78
N THR A 253 27.05 -3.70 37.17
CA THR A 253 26.88 -3.70 35.71
C THR A 253 27.91 -2.79 35.06
N THR A 254 28.42 -3.19 33.90
CA THR A 254 29.45 -2.48 33.13
C THR A 254 28.93 -2.07 31.76
N ALA A 255 29.51 -1.03 31.17
CA ALA A 255 29.14 -0.54 29.83
C ALA A 255 29.20 -1.65 28.75
N ALA A 256 30.13 -2.61 28.90
CA ALA A 256 30.30 -3.74 27.99
C ALA A 256 29.15 -4.76 28.00
N GLN A 257 28.20 -4.64 28.93
CA GLN A 257 27.02 -5.52 29.03
C GLN A 257 25.78 -4.94 28.34
N PHE A 258 25.92 -3.80 27.66
CA PHE A 258 24.82 -3.13 26.97
C PHE A 258 24.97 -3.17 25.45
N VAL A 259 23.82 -3.17 24.79
CA VAL A 259 23.69 -3.01 23.34
C VAL A 259 22.45 -2.18 23.05
N THR A 260 22.54 -1.26 22.10
CA THR A 260 21.41 -0.51 21.57
C THR A 260 20.88 -1.13 20.28
N GLY A 261 19.61 -0.86 20.01
CA GLY A 261 18.95 -1.16 18.75
C GLY A 261 17.82 -0.16 18.52
N ASN A 262 17.18 -0.21 17.37
CA ASN A 262 16.05 0.66 17.03
C ASN A 262 14.75 0.22 17.73
N GLY A 263 14.78 0.21 19.06
CA GLY A 263 13.75 -0.35 19.94
C GLY A 263 13.98 -1.82 20.30
N GLY A 264 13.26 -2.31 21.30
CA GLY A 264 13.44 -3.67 21.83
C GLY A 264 13.19 -4.78 20.81
N CYS A 265 12.31 -4.54 19.83
CA CYS A 265 12.07 -5.49 18.74
C CYS A 265 13.32 -5.74 17.89
N ASP A 266 14.09 -4.69 17.60
CA ASP A 266 15.32 -4.80 16.81
C ASP A 266 16.37 -5.64 17.55
N VAL A 267 16.52 -5.40 18.86
CA VAL A 267 17.40 -6.20 19.73
C VAL A 267 16.98 -7.68 19.75
N LEU A 268 15.67 -7.98 19.82
CA LEU A 268 15.17 -9.35 19.72
C LEU A 268 15.49 -10.00 18.37
N PHE A 269 15.39 -9.26 17.26
CA PHE A 269 15.80 -9.76 15.96
C PHE A 269 17.32 -9.95 15.87
N MET A 270 18.13 -9.07 16.45
CA MET A 270 19.58 -9.23 16.51
C MET A 270 19.96 -10.51 17.27
N ILE A 271 19.34 -10.76 18.42
CA ILE A 271 19.54 -12.00 19.19
C ILE A 271 19.17 -13.22 18.34
N ALA A 272 17.99 -13.22 17.72
CA ALA A 272 17.57 -14.34 16.87
C ALA A 272 18.55 -14.59 15.70
N ASN A 273 19.01 -13.54 15.01
CA ASN A 273 19.98 -13.67 13.91
C ASN A 273 21.38 -14.12 14.39
N ALA A 274 21.77 -13.77 15.62
CA ALA A 274 23.07 -14.14 16.17
C ALA A 274 23.14 -15.62 16.59
N PHE A 275 22.01 -16.19 17.05
CA PHE A 275 22.00 -17.50 17.70
C PHE A 275 21.20 -18.58 16.98
N LEU A 276 20.20 -18.24 16.17
CA LEU A 276 19.34 -19.23 15.52
C LEU A 276 19.73 -19.51 14.07
N THR A 277 19.56 -20.76 13.69
CA THR A 277 19.61 -21.26 12.32
C THR A 277 18.35 -22.10 12.02
N ALA A 278 18.18 -22.53 10.77
CA ALA A 278 17.06 -23.40 10.41
C ALA A 278 17.11 -24.80 11.05
N ALA A 279 18.25 -25.16 11.67
CA ALA A 279 18.40 -26.42 12.39
C ALA A 279 18.00 -26.34 13.87
N ASP A 280 17.72 -25.13 14.38
CA ASP A 280 17.45 -24.90 15.79
C ASP A 280 15.95 -24.87 16.10
N GLU A 281 15.64 -25.07 17.39
CA GLU A 281 14.32 -24.91 17.96
C GLU A 281 14.30 -23.70 18.92
N ALA A 282 13.21 -22.96 18.93
CA ALA A 282 12.98 -21.88 19.87
C ALA A 282 11.63 -22.02 20.56
N ILE A 283 11.65 -21.96 21.90
CA ILE A 283 10.47 -22.15 22.73
C ILE A 283 9.85 -20.78 23.07
N ILE A 284 8.53 -20.65 22.85
CA ILE A 284 7.75 -19.48 23.28
C ILE A 284 6.53 -19.92 24.11
N CYS A 285 5.99 -19.02 24.95
CA CYS A 285 4.84 -19.34 25.81
C CYS A 285 3.59 -18.54 25.43
N PRO A 286 2.78 -18.97 24.46
CA PRO A 286 1.58 -18.24 24.05
C PRO A 286 0.45 -18.26 25.11
N PRO A 287 -0.40 -17.21 25.17
CA PRO A 287 -0.29 -15.95 24.43
C PRO A 287 0.88 -15.09 24.93
N THR A 288 1.67 -14.59 23.99
CA THR A 288 2.84 -13.75 24.29
C THR A 288 3.05 -12.72 23.17
N PHE A 289 4.09 -11.91 23.31
CA PHE A 289 4.40 -10.88 22.34
C PHE A 289 4.70 -11.49 20.94
N PRO A 290 3.94 -11.13 19.88
CA PRO A 290 4.05 -11.77 18.57
C PRO A 290 5.43 -11.70 17.91
N VAL A 291 6.26 -10.72 18.31
CA VAL A 291 7.62 -10.56 17.78
C VAL A 291 8.51 -11.76 18.10
N TYR A 292 8.25 -12.50 19.19
CA TYR A 292 8.99 -13.72 19.50
C TYR A 292 8.76 -14.81 18.44
N GLU A 293 7.51 -15.03 18.03
CA GLU A 293 7.20 -15.96 16.95
C GLU A 293 7.81 -15.47 15.63
N TRP A 294 7.66 -14.18 15.31
CA TRP A 294 8.16 -13.62 14.05
C TRP A 294 9.68 -13.71 13.92
N SER A 295 10.43 -13.48 15.00
CA SER A 295 11.89 -13.55 14.98
C SER A 295 12.38 -14.96 14.70
N VAL A 296 11.73 -15.99 15.25
CA VAL A 296 12.03 -17.41 15.00
C VAL A 296 11.68 -17.81 13.57
N ARG A 297 10.43 -17.54 13.15
CA ARG A 297 9.94 -17.94 11.82
C ARG A 297 10.77 -17.33 10.71
N ARG A 298 11.18 -16.06 10.82
CA ARG A 298 11.98 -15.37 9.78
C ARG A 298 13.34 -16.05 9.52
N ILE A 299 13.95 -16.63 10.54
CA ILE A 299 15.19 -17.42 10.43
C ILE A 299 14.96 -18.76 9.70
N GLY A 300 13.75 -19.31 9.81
CA GLY A 300 13.42 -20.67 9.36
C GLY A 300 13.65 -21.72 10.44
N ALA A 301 13.83 -21.31 11.70
CA ALA A 301 13.95 -22.19 12.85
C ALA A 301 12.57 -22.79 13.22
N THR A 302 12.60 -23.90 13.95
CA THR A 302 11.37 -24.57 14.41
C THR A 302 10.83 -23.88 15.66
N LEU A 303 9.57 -23.43 15.61
CA LEU A 303 8.88 -22.86 16.75
C LEU A 303 8.27 -23.96 17.60
N VAL A 304 8.59 -23.96 18.90
CA VAL A 304 7.99 -24.85 19.89
C VAL A 304 7.14 -24.01 20.84
N GLU A 305 5.85 -24.32 20.93
CA GLU A 305 4.92 -23.60 21.78
C GLU A 305 4.74 -24.35 23.11
N ALA A 306 4.96 -23.65 24.21
CA ALA A 306 4.66 -24.08 25.58
C ALA A 306 3.53 -23.18 26.12
N PRO A 307 2.27 -23.42 25.71
CA PRO A 307 1.16 -22.52 26.05
C PRO A 307 0.96 -22.42 27.56
N LEU A 308 0.50 -21.25 28.00
CA LEU A 308 0.00 -21.07 29.36
C LEU A 308 -1.19 -22.00 29.63
N ASN A 309 -1.45 -22.34 30.89
CA ASN A 309 -2.61 -23.17 31.23
C ASN A 309 -3.91 -22.38 31.05
N GLU A 310 -4.97 -23.04 30.59
CA GLU A 310 -6.30 -22.44 30.54
C GLU A 310 -6.72 -21.95 31.94
N GLY A 311 -7.00 -20.65 32.08
CA GLY A 311 -7.34 -19.98 33.34
C GLY A 311 -6.29 -19.00 33.86
N ASP A 312 -5.03 -19.10 33.40
CA ASP A 312 -3.96 -18.15 33.76
C ASP A 312 -3.95 -16.89 32.89
N TYR A 313 -4.82 -16.84 31.86
CA TYR A 313 -4.99 -15.71 30.95
C TYR A 313 -6.42 -15.69 30.38
N THR A 314 -7.02 -14.48 30.32
CA THR A 314 -8.31 -14.19 29.67
C THR A 314 -8.22 -12.85 28.96
#